data_AF-A0A2H9SEY2-F1
#
_entry.id   AF-A0A2H9SEY2-F1
#
_cell.length_a   1.000
_cell.length_b   1.000
_cell.length_c   1.000
_cell.angle_alpha   90.00
_cell.angle_beta   90.00
_cell.angle_gamma   90.00
#
_symmetry.space_group_name_H-M   'P 1'
#
loop_
_entity.id
_entity.type
_entity.pdbx_description
1 polymer ?
#
loop_
_entity_poly.entity_id
_entity_poly.type
_entity_poly.pdbx_seq_one_letter_code
_entity_poly.pdbx_strand_id
1 'polypeptide(L)'
;MKNLILHPTDISQWYALVTEAQMASRVNLTENSESYLVFLLQRFSHSPQLLDSTVAVDFLNSMHGSTRHQIEHLIDVGDRSLLLCGLFPGLAERRHVPLDYYSHLGQAAYLTVSELQETSSAKLYLQLSQEFGHLQKILQAMRGQFFQFEHDEHGALLVDLDSHTH
;
A
#
# COMPACT_ATOMS: atom_id res chain seq x y z
N MET A 1 -19.52 21.70 -1.27
CA MET A 1 -19.96 20.56 -0.44
C MET A 1 -19.85 19.32 -1.32
N LYS A 2 -18.97 18.36 -1.01
CA LYS A 2 -18.91 17.08 -1.75
C LYS A 2 -20.19 16.30 -1.43
N ASN A 3 -20.96 15.91 -2.46
CA ASN A 3 -22.13 15.07 -2.30
C ASN A 3 -21.64 13.67 -1.91
N LEU A 4 -21.92 13.23 -0.67
CA LEU A 4 -21.69 11.82 -0.30
C LEU A 4 -22.79 10.98 -0.97
N ILE A 5 -22.40 10.25 -2.02
CA ILE A 5 -23.27 9.25 -2.63
C ILE A 5 -23.19 7.99 -1.75
N LEU A 6 -24.22 7.75 -0.95
CA LEU A 6 -24.35 6.53 -0.17
C LEU A 6 -24.78 5.40 -1.11
N HIS A 7 -23.91 4.44 -1.35
CA HIS A 7 -24.25 3.23 -2.08
C HIS A 7 -24.93 2.21 -1.15
N PRO A 8 -25.80 1.33 -1.69
CA PRO A 8 -26.67 0.47 -0.89
C PRO A 8 -25.93 -0.60 -0.06
N THR A 9 -24.64 -0.84 -0.31
CA THR A 9 -23.80 -1.76 0.47
C THR A 9 -22.43 -1.16 0.73
N ASP A 10 -21.77 -1.55 1.83
CA ASP A 10 -20.41 -1.07 2.14
C ASP A 10 -19.41 -1.39 1.01
N ILE A 11 -19.57 -2.54 0.34
CA ILE A 11 -18.74 -2.95 -0.81
C ILE A 11 -18.87 -1.96 -1.96
N SER A 12 -20.10 -1.55 -2.29
CA SER A 12 -20.33 -0.62 -3.40
C SER A 12 -19.83 0.80 -3.11
N GLN A 13 -19.76 1.19 -1.83
CA GLN A 13 -19.11 2.43 -1.41
C GLN A 13 -17.59 2.38 -1.60
N TRP A 14 -16.96 1.29 -1.16
CA TRP A 14 -15.51 1.11 -1.35
C TRP A 14 -15.14 1.02 -2.84
N TYR A 15 -15.93 0.31 -3.62
CA TYR A 15 -15.76 0.25 -5.08
C TYR A 15 -15.80 1.65 -5.70
N ALA A 16 -16.82 2.45 -5.37
CA ALA A 16 -16.94 3.82 -5.89
C ALA A 16 -15.75 4.72 -5.50
N LEU A 17 -15.25 4.62 -4.27
CA LEU A 17 -14.08 5.37 -3.82
C LEU A 17 -12.80 4.95 -4.54
N VAL A 18 -12.60 3.64 -4.77
CA VAL A 18 -11.47 3.14 -5.55
C VAL A 18 -11.57 3.61 -7.00
N THR A 19 -12.76 3.57 -7.61
CA THR A 19 -12.99 4.10 -8.96
C THR A 19 -12.71 5.62 -9.04
N GLU A 20 -13.18 6.42 -8.07
CA GLU A 20 -12.88 7.86 -8.03
C GLU A 20 -11.37 8.12 -7.92
N ALA A 21 -10.67 7.34 -7.09
CA ALA A 21 -9.23 7.44 -6.93
C ALA A 21 -8.45 7.02 -8.17
N GLN A 22 -8.88 5.99 -8.92
CA GLN A 22 -8.29 5.62 -10.21
C GLN A 22 -8.43 6.76 -11.23
N MET A 23 -9.61 7.39 -11.31
CA MET A 23 -9.82 8.55 -12.17
C MET A 23 -8.95 9.75 -11.77
N ALA A 24 -8.87 10.05 -10.46
CA ALA A 24 -8.09 11.17 -9.94
C ALA A 24 -6.58 10.97 -10.15
N SER A 25 -6.10 9.74 -10.01
CA SER A 25 -4.69 9.38 -10.13
C SER A 25 -4.23 9.07 -11.56
N ARG A 26 -5.17 8.88 -12.50
CA ARG A 26 -4.93 8.38 -13.86
C ARG A 26 -4.20 7.03 -13.89
N VAL A 27 -4.42 6.22 -12.86
CA VAL A 27 -3.90 4.86 -12.74
C VAL A 27 -5.09 3.92 -12.72
N ASN A 28 -5.10 2.92 -13.61
CA ASN A 28 -6.12 1.87 -13.62
C ASN A 28 -5.50 0.57 -13.10
N LEU A 29 -6.13 -0.01 -12.09
CA LEU A 29 -5.84 -1.36 -11.64
C LEU A 29 -6.50 -2.35 -12.59
N THR A 30 -5.98 -3.57 -12.61
CA THR A 30 -6.71 -4.71 -13.18
C THR A 30 -7.90 -5.07 -12.28
N GLU A 31 -8.90 -5.75 -12.85
CA GLU A 31 -10.13 -6.15 -12.14
C GLU A 31 -9.85 -6.94 -10.84
N ASN A 32 -8.86 -7.84 -10.89
CA ASN A 32 -8.45 -8.64 -9.73
C ASN A 32 -7.82 -7.77 -8.62
N SER A 33 -6.94 -6.82 -8.98
CA SER A 33 -6.31 -5.92 -8.02
C SER A 33 -7.30 -4.91 -7.43
N GLU A 34 -8.23 -4.39 -8.24
CA GLU A 34 -9.31 -3.52 -7.79
C GLU A 34 -10.23 -4.26 -6.80
N SER A 35 -10.70 -5.45 -7.18
CA SER A 35 -11.54 -6.28 -6.30
C SER A 35 -10.85 -6.58 -4.98
N TYR A 36 -9.57 -6.97 -5.03
CA TYR A 36 -8.78 -7.23 -3.84
C TYR A 36 -8.69 -6.00 -2.93
N LEU A 37 -8.38 -4.83 -3.50
CA LEU A 37 -8.27 -3.57 -2.74
C LEU A 37 -9.60 -3.19 -2.08
N VAL A 38 -10.72 -3.35 -2.78
CA VAL A 38 -12.07 -3.12 -2.24
C VAL A 38 -12.34 -4.02 -1.03
N PHE A 39 -12.04 -5.33 -1.13
CA PHE A 39 -12.22 -6.26 -0.02
C PHE A 39 -11.25 -5.98 1.15
N LEU A 40 -10.01 -5.58 0.86
CA LEU A 40 -9.05 -5.16 1.89
C LEU A 40 -9.59 -3.97 2.70
N LEU A 41 -10.09 -2.94 2.01
CA LEU A 41 -10.66 -1.74 2.64
C LEU A 41 -11.91 -2.06 3.46
N GLN A 42 -12.79 -2.91 2.93
CA GLN A 42 -13.94 -3.40 3.67
C GLN A 42 -13.52 -4.17 4.93
N ARG A 43 -12.58 -5.12 4.82
CA ARG A 43 -12.09 -5.88 5.98
C ARG A 43 -11.46 -4.95 7.02
N PHE A 44 -10.69 -3.96 6.58
CA PHE A 44 -10.08 -2.97 7.46
C PHE A 44 -11.12 -2.11 8.19
N SER A 45 -12.19 -1.66 7.51
CA SER A 45 -13.22 -0.81 8.12
C SER A 45 -13.95 -1.50 9.28
N HIS A 46 -14.03 -2.82 9.25
CA HIS A 46 -14.62 -3.64 10.32
C HIS A 46 -13.62 -4.01 11.43
N SER A 47 -12.31 -3.84 11.20
CA SER A 47 -11.26 -4.23 12.15
C SER A 47 -10.02 -3.32 12.05
N PRO A 48 -10.09 -2.07 12.55
CA PRO A 48 -8.97 -1.12 12.44
C PRO A 48 -7.71 -1.53 13.22
N GLN A 49 -7.87 -2.43 14.20
CA GLN A 49 -6.79 -3.03 15.01
C GLN A 49 -5.73 -3.76 14.14
N LEU A 50 -6.04 -4.01 12.87
CA LEU A 50 -5.08 -4.54 11.88
C LEU A 50 -3.80 -3.70 11.75
N LEU A 51 -3.81 -2.43 12.13
CA LEU A 51 -2.61 -1.57 12.08
C LEU A 51 -1.80 -1.55 13.38
N ASP A 52 -2.31 -2.12 14.49
CA ASP A 52 -1.71 -1.95 15.82
C ASP A 52 -0.51 -2.88 16.09
N SER A 53 -0.32 -3.96 15.32
CA SER A 53 0.80 -4.88 15.54
C SER A 53 2.09 -4.44 14.83
N THR A 54 3.22 -4.68 15.47
CA THR A 54 4.57 -4.48 14.90
C THR A 54 4.81 -5.49 13.78
N VAL A 55 4.43 -5.12 12.55
CA VAL A 55 4.53 -5.90 11.30
C VAL A 55 5.83 -6.70 11.15
N ALA A 56 6.96 -6.13 11.58
CA ALA A 56 8.27 -6.77 11.48
C ALA A 56 8.46 -7.99 12.41
N VAL A 57 7.87 -7.97 13.61
CA VAL A 57 7.96 -9.09 14.56
C VAL A 57 7.05 -10.23 14.11
N ASP A 58 5.86 -9.92 13.59
CA ASP A 58 4.95 -10.91 13.02
C ASP A 58 5.56 -11.58 11.77
N PHE A 59 6.26 -10.82 10.92
CA PHE A 59 6.99 -11.35 9.75
C PHE A 59 8.13 -12.30 10.14
N LEU A 60 8.93 -11.96 11.16
CA LEU A 60 10.01 -12.84 11.62
C LEU A 60 9.50 -14.11 12.30
N ASN A 61 8.38 -14.03 13.01
CA ASN A 61 7.75 -15.17 13.67
C ASN A 61 7.11 -16.14 12.65
N SER A 62 6.58 -15.63 11.54
CA SER A 62 5.94 -16.47 10.52
C SER A 62 6.90 -17.38 9.75
N MET A 63 8.20 -17.08 9.76
CA MET A 63 9.23 -17.92 9.14
C MET A 63 9.45 -19.27 9.84
N HIS A 64 8.82 -19.52 10.99
CA HIS A 64 8.98 -20.74 11.79
C HIS A 64 7.69 -21.60 11.88
N GLY A 65 6.65 -21.27 11.10
CA GLY A 65 5.35 -21.96 11.10
C GLY A 65 5.13 -22.95 9.96
N SER A 66 3.92 -23.53 9.86
CA SER A 66 3.52 -24.31 8.68
C SER A 66 3.38 -23.39 7.46
N THR A 67 3.55 -23.92 6.24
CA THR A 67 3.47 -23.14 4.99
C THR A 67 2.17 -22.34 4.87
N ARG A 68 1.04 -22.89 5.36
CA ARG A 68 -0.23 -22.19 5.39
C ARG A 68 -0.22 -20.97 6.30
N HIS A 69 0.29 -21.10 7.53
CA HIS A 69 0.40 -19.97 8.45
C HIS A 69 1.41 -18.92 7.95
N GLN A 70 2.49 -19.36 7.32
CA GLN A 70 3.45 -18.47 6.68
C GLN A 70 2.78 -17.62 5.59
N ILE A 71 1.98 -18.23 4.72
CA ILE A 71 1.21 -17.54 3.68
C ILE A 71 0.24 -16.53 4.29
N GLU A 72 -0.58 -16.94 5.26
CA GLU A 72 -1.55 -16.06 5.92
C GLU A 72 -0.86 -14.83 6.53
N HIS A 73 0.26 -15.03 7.22
CA HIS A 73 1.05 -13.93 7.78
C HIS A 73 1.69 -13.02 6.73
N LEU A 74 2.20 -13.57 5.62
CA LEU A 74 2.78 -12.76 4.55
C LEU A 74 1.71 -11.91 3.86
N ILE A 75 0.49 -12.43 3.70
CA ILE A 75 -0.65 -11.65 3.21
C ILE A 75 -0.92 -10.48 4.16
N ASP A 76 -1.00 -10.73 5.46
CA ASP A 76 -1.20 -9.67 6.46
C ASP A 76 -0.08 -8.61 6.43
N VAL A 77 1.17 -9.02 6.22
CA VAL A 77 2.31 -8.10 6.07
C VAL A 77 2.16 -7.25 4.82
N GLY A 78 1.78 -7.84 3.69
CA GLY A 78 1.49 -7.13 2.43
C GLY A 78 0.39 -6.10 2.60
N ASP A 79 -0.74 -6.52 3.16
CA ASP A 79 -1.93 -5.71 3.39
C ASP A 79 -1.63 -4.50 4.31
N ARG A 80 -0.99 -4.76 5.45
CA ARG A 80 -0.65 -3.70 6.42
C ARG A 80 0.36 -2.72 5.84
N SER A 81 1.37 -3.22 5.13
CA SER A 81 2.37 -2.37 4.49
C SER A 81 1.72 -1.44 3.47
N LEU A 82 0.80 -1.96 2.66
CA LEU A 82 0.05 -1.20 1.68
C LEU A 82 -0.83 -0.11 2.34
N LEU A 83 -1.53 -0.47 3.42
CA LEU A 83 -2.33 0.50 4.18
C LEU A 83 -1.47 1.60 4.82
N LEU A 84 -0.29 1.26 5.35
CA LEU A 84 0.62 2.22 5.97
C LEU A 84 1.26 3.18 4.96
N CYS A 85 1.79 2.69 3.83
CA CYS A 85 2.40 3.57 2.83
C CYS A 85 1.38 4.32 1.96
N GLY A 86 0.18 3.76 1.80
CA GLY A 86 -0.89 4.29 0.97
C GLY A 86 -1.86 5.20 1.73
N LEU A 87 -2.62 4.60 2.65
CA LEU A 87 -3.78 5.24 3.28
C LEU A 87 -3.44 5.98 4.59
N PHE A 88 -2.46 5.48 5.36
CA PHE A 88 -2.09 6.00 6.69
C PHE A 88 -0.60 6.38 6.83
N PRO A 89 -0.01 7.18 5.92
CA PRO A 89 1.42 7.50 5.98
C PRO A 89 1.83 8.25 7.25
N GLY A 90 0.94 9.07 7.84
CA GLY A 90 1.21 9.74 9.12
C GLY A 90 1.39 8.75 10.30
N LEU A 91 0.84 7.53 10.22
CA LEU A 91 1.10 6.49 11.22
C LEU A 91 2.47 5.85 11.02
N ALA A 92 2.91 5.67 9.77
CA ALA A 92 4.25 5.21 9.44
C ALA A 92 5.33 6.22 9.89
N GLU A 93 5.10 7.52 9.65
CA GLU A 93 6.00 8.60 10.09
C GLU A 93 6.18 8.63 11.62
N ARG A 94 5.09 8.44 12.39
CA ARG A 94 5.15 8.32 13.86
C ARG A 94 5.99 7.14 14.35
N ARG A 95 6.18 6.12 13.50
CA ARG A 95 7.05 4.97 13.79
C ARG A 95 8.51 5.22 13.39
N HIS A 96 8.83 6.39 12.82
CA HIS A 96 10.15 6.75 12.31
C HIS A 96 10.69 5.80 11.23
N VAL A 97 9.80 5.18 10.46
CA VAL A 97 10.15 4.29 9.36
C VAL A 97 9.71 4.92 8.04
N PRO A 98 10.59 5.05 7.03
CA PRO A 98 10.25 5.70 5.76
C PRO A 98 9.17 4.92 5.02
N LEU A 99 8.34 5.61 4.23
CA LEU A 99 7.25 4.96 3.49
C LEU A 99 7.76 3.89 2.51
N ASP A 100 8.90 4.14 1.87
CA ASP A 100 9.53 3.19 0.93
C ASP A 100 9.92 1.87 1.58
N TYR A 101 10.19 1.85 2.90
CA TYR A 101 10.41 0.60 3.61
C TYR A 101 9.14 -0.28 3.58
N TYR A 102 7.98 0.31 3.88
CA TYR A 102 6.71 -0.41 3.82
C TYR A 102 6.39 -0.82 2.38
N SER A 103 6.67 0.04 1.40
CA SER A 103 6.46 -0.30 -0.01
C SER A 103 7.27 -1.52 -0.44
N HIS A 104 8.56 -1.56 -0.14
CA HIS A 104 9.40 -2.72 -0.45
C HIS A 104 9.01 -3.97 0.34
N LEU A 105 8.68 -3.83 1.63
CA LEU A 105 8.27 -4.95 2.47
C LEU A 105 6.97 -5.58 1.98
N GLY A 106 5.97 -4.77 1.63
CA GLY A 106 4.69 -5.27 1.13
C GLY A 106 4.82 -5.93 -0.24
N GLN A 107 5.62 -5.35 -1.14
CA GLN A 107 5.91 -5.93 -2.44
C GLN A 107 6.59 -7.30 -2.31
N ALA A 108 7.61 -7.40 -1.46
CA ALA A 108 8.31 -8.65 -1.20
C ALA A 108 7.38 -9.70 -0.59
N ALA A 109 6.52 -9.30 0.37
CA ALA A 109 5.58 -10.23 1.01
C ALA A 109 4.63 -10.86 -0.01
N TYR A 110 4.00 -10.08 -0.88
CA TYR A 110 3.13 -10.63 -1.93
C TYR A 110 3.89 -11.48 -2.95
N LEU A 111 5.12 -11.10 -3.30
CA LEU A 111 5.95 -11.93 -4.17
C LEU A 111 6.20 -13.30 -3.54
N THR A 112 6.61 -13.33 -2.26
CA THR A 112 6.83 -14.58 -1.54
C THR A 112 5.55 -15.41 -1.41
N VAL A 113 4.38 -14.80 -1.19
CA VAL A 113 3.10 -15.53 -1.22
C VAL A 113 2.86 -16.19 -2.58
N SER A 114 3.19 -15.48 -3.67
CA SER A 114 3.01 -16.02 -5.02
C SER A 114 3.88 -17.23 -5.30
N GLU A 115 5.06 -17.31 -4.68
CA GLU A 115 5.99 -18.43 -4.80
C GLU A 115 5.58 -19.64 -3.94
N LEU A 116 4.87 -19.41 -2.82
CA LEU A 116 4.45 -20.44 -1.88
C LEU A 116 3.07 -21.05 -2.17
N GLN A 117 2.22 -20.38 -2.95
CA GLN A 117 0.84 -20.83 -3.25
C GLN A 117 0.70 -21.65 -4.54
N GLU A 118 -0.45 -22.32 -4.66
CA GLU A 118 -0.89 -22.98 -5.89
C GLU A 118 -1.20 -21.97 -7.02
N THR A 119 -1.13 -22.44 -8.27
CA THR A 119 -1.08 -21.62 -9.49
C THR A 119 -2.15 -20.54 -9.65
N SER A 120 -3.39 -20.76 -9.19
CA SER A 120 -4.49 -19.79 -9.36
C SER A 120 -4.34 -18.58 -8.46
N SER A 121 -4.04 -18.81 -7.18
CA SER A 121 -3.92 -17.75 -6.18
C SER A 121 -2.53 -17.11 -6.22
N ALA A 122 -1.50 -17.86 -6.64
CA ALA A 122 -0.18 -17.33 -6.94
C ALA A 122 -0.21 -16.15 -7.94
N LYS A 123 -1.01 -16.25 -9.01
CA LYS A 123 -1.13 -15.19 -10.02
C LYS A 123 -1.64 -13.87 -9.44
N LEU A 124 -2.62 -13.92 -8.53
CA LEU A 124 -3.14 -12.73 -7.88
C LEU A 124 -2.04 -12.03 -7.08
N TYR A 125 -1.34 -12.75 -6.21
CA TYR A 125 -0.31 -12.14 -5.37
C TYR A 125 0.92 -11.66 -6.16
N LEU A 126 1.28 -12.35 -7.24
CA LEU A 126 2.30 -11.84 -8.17
C LEU A 126 1.86 -10.51 -8.79
N GLN A 127 0.60 -10.41 -9.22
CA GLN A 127 0.04 -9.20 -9.78
C GLN A 127 -0.02 -8.06 -8.75
N LEU A 128 -0.43 -8.35 -7.50
CA LEU A 128 -0.42 -7.36 -6.40
C LEU A 128 0.98 -6.86 -6.09
N SER A 129 1.99 -7.73 -6.16
CA SER A 129 3.40 -7.35 -6.00
C SER A 129 3.89 -6.44 -7.13
N GLN A 130 3.53 -6.75 -8.38
CA GLN A 130 3.89 -5.95 -9.55
C GLN A 130 3.17 -4.60 -9.59
N GLU A 131 1.91 -4.56 -9.18
CA GLU A 131 1.07 -3.36 -9.15
C GLU A 131 1.12 -2.61 -7.80
N PHE A 132 2.03 -2.98 -6.88
CA PHE A 132 2.05 -2.42 -5.52
C PHE A 132 2.10 -0.88 -5.52
N GLY A 133 2.95 -0.29 -6.37
CA GLY A 133 3.03 1.16 -6.52
C GLY A 133 1.74 1.80 -7.03
N HIS A 134 0.98 1.11 -7.90
CA HIS A 134 -0.33 1.56 -8.34
C HIS A 134 -1.34 1.52 -7.19
N LEU A 135 -1.42 0.40 -6.46
CA LEU A 135 -2.28 0.26 -5.29
C LEU A 135 -2.01 1.35 -4.25
N GLN A 136 -0.73 1.63 -3.96
CA GLN A 136 -0.33 2.71 -3.06
C GLN A 136 -0.81 4.08 -3.56
N LYS A 137 -0.62 4.39 -4.85
CA LYS A 137 -1.09 5.65 -5.46
C LYS A 137 -2.61 5.80 -5.36
N ILE A 138 -3.38 4.73 -5.59
CA ILE A 138 -4.84 4.74 -5.43
C ILE A 138 -5.21 5.08 -3.99
N LEU A 139 -4.61 4.42 -2.99
CA LEU A 139 -4.89 4.70 -1.58
C LEU A 139 -4.52 6.14 -1.17
N GLN A 140 -3.43 6.68 -1.72
CA GLN A 140 -3.05 8.08 -1.50
C GLN A 140 -4.06 9.07 -2.12
N ALA A 141 -4.56 8.76 -3.32
CA ALA A 141 -5.62 9.53 -3.98
C ALA A 141 -6.92 9.50 -3.19
N MET A 142 -7.29 8.37 -2.60
CA MET A 142 -8.47 8.25 -1.72
C MET A 142 -8.36 9.18 -0.50
N ARG A 143 -7.14 9.40 0.03
CA ARG A 143 -6.89 10.37 1.12
C ARG A 143 -7.00 11.83 0.65
N GLY A 144 -6.96 12.09 -0.65
CA GLY A 144 -6.90 13.43 -1.24
C GLY A 144 -5.49 14.03 -1.27
N GLN A 145 -4.43 13.23 -1.03
CA GLN A 145 -3.05 13.70 -1.13
C GLN A 145 -2.46 13.27 -2.48
N PHE A 146 -2.77 14.05 -3.52
CA PHE A 146 -2.23 13.83 -4.87
C PHE A 146 -1.23 14.91 -5.32
N PHE A 147 -0.64 15.68 -4.39
CA PHE A 147 0.10 16.91 -4.75
C PHE A 147 1.57 17.02 -4.30
N GLN A 148 2.27 15.94 -3.91
CA GLN A 148 3.65 16.09 -3.41
C GLN A 148 4.70 15.08 -3.88
N PHE A 149 4.43 14.20 -4.85
CA PHE A 149 5.43 13.20 -5.30
C PHE A 149 5.79 13.27 -6.79
N GLU A 150 5.56 14.40 -7.45
CA GLU A 150 6.19 14.70 -8.74
C GLU A 150 7.16 15.88 -8.53
N HIS A 151 8.46 15.62 -8.74
CA HIS A 151 9.62 16.50 -8.60
C HIS A 151 10.22 16.69 -7.20
N ASP A 152 11.04 15.71 -6.80
CA ASP A 152 12.30 15.99 -6.11
C ASP A 152 13.45 15.20 -6.77
N GLU A 153 13.46 15.18 -8.11
CA GLU A 153 14.70 14.97 -8.86
C GLU A 153 15.21 16.36 -9.22
N HIS A 154 16.07 16.95 -8.39
CA HIS A 154 17.20 17.84 -8.71
C HIS A 154 18.00 18.06 -7.41
N GLY A 155 18.47 16.96 -6.81
CA GLY A 155 19.55 16.99 -5.83
C GLY A 155 20.87 17.28 -6.53
N ALA A 156 21.15 18.54 -6.82
CA ALA A 156 22.49 19.00 -7.19
C ALA A 156 23.10 19.77 -6.02
N LEU A 157 23.84 19.03 -5.20
CA LEU A 157 24.92 19.57 -4.38
C LEU A 157 25.92 20.29 -5.30
N LEU A 158 26.10 21.60 -5.11
CA LEU A 158 27.40 22.22 -5.33
C LEU A 158 27.81 22.97 -4.07
N VAL A 159 28.85 22.41 -3.49
CA VAL A 159 29.65 22.86 -2.34
C VAL A 159 30.31 24.21 -2.64
N ASP A 160 30.52 24.97 -1.56
CA ASP A 160 31.26 26.23 -1.43
C ASP A 160 32.38 26.48 -2.45
N LEU A 161 32.42 27.73 -2.92
CA LEU A 161 33.66 28.42 -3.26
C LEU A 161 33.65 29.79 -2.55
N ASP A 162 34.25 29.82 -1.37
CA ASP A 162 34.90 31.02 -0.85
C ASP A 162 35.79 31.61 -1.95
N SER A 163 35.61 32.90 -2.26
CA SER A 163 36.66 33.74 -2.86
C SER A 163 36.30 35.22 -2.69
N HIS A 164 37.19 35.90 -1.98
CA HIS A 164 37.31 37.34 -1.77
C HIS A 164 37.17 38.23 -3.03
N THR A 165 37.11 39.55 -2.76
CA THR A 165 37.19 40.75 -3.64
C THR A 165 35.86 41.13 -4.31
N HIS A 166 35.32 42.35 -4.14
CA HIS A 166 35.93 43.67 -3.94
C HIS A 166 35.01 44.61 -3.14
#